data_AF-A0A537RJK2-F1
#
_entry.id   AF-A0A537RJK2-F1
#
_cell.length_a   1.000
_cell.length_b   1.000
_cell.length_c   1.000
_cell.angle_alpha   90.00
_cell.angle_beta   90.00
_cell.angle_gamma   90.00
#
_symmetry.space_group_name_H-M   'P 1'
#
loop_
_entity.id
_entity.type
_entity.pdbx_description
1 polymer ?
#
loop_
_entity_poly.entity_id
_entity_poly.type
_entity_poly.pdbx_seq_one_letter_code
_entity_poly.pdbx_strand_id
1 'polypeptide(L)'
;MSSPRTAKTARRAAVPARLATKHAQGAKPVERRAKPAGAAANGADSAQAKRLAMELERALASGRRDLLSTQALQALMAAVCKTYAAQVEAGEQVLPLPERGGATATEVMITASGLLKAANLAVFELGMWQSWTGR
;
A
#
# COMPACT_ATOMS: atom_id res chain seq x y z
N MET A 1 -59.56 13.42 -41.69
CA MET A 1 -60.64 13.95 -40.85
C MET A 1 -60.40 13.49 -39.42
N SER A 2 -60.38 14.46 -38.50
CA SER A 2 -60.64 14.42 -37.05
C SER A 2 -60.12 13.26 -36.18
N SER A 3 -59.25 13.61 -35.22
CA SER A 3 -59.22 12.99 -33.88
C SER A 3 -60.45 13.44 -33.06
N PRO A 4 -60.78 12.81 -31.90
CA PRO A 4 -60.07 13.19 -30.67
C PRO A 4 -59.84 12.08 -29.61
N ARG A 5 -58.86 12.41 -28.76
CA ARG A 5 -58.48 11.92 -27.42
C ARG A 5 -59.57 11.32 -26.52
N THR A 6 -59.14 10.32 -25.74
CA THR A 6 -59.36 10.29 -24.28
C THR A 6 -58.20 9.56 -23.58
N ALA A 7 -57.73 10.16 -22.49
CA ALA A 7 -56.64 9.69 -21.65
C ALA A 7 -57.16 9.33 -20.25
N LYS A 8 -56.29 8.63 -19.49
CA LYS A 8 -56.35 8.21 -18.07
C LYS A 8 -56.97 6.83 -17.88
N THR A 9 -56.31 5.88 -17.21
CA THR A 9 -55.93 5.99 -15.80
C THR A 9 -54.77 5.04 -15.45
N ALA A 10 -53.73 5.58 -14.81
CA ALA A 10 -52.62 4.81 -14.26
C ALA A 10 -53.08 4.09 -12.98
N ARG A 11 -52.92 2.76 -12.92
CA ARG A 11 -52.99 1.99 -11.67
C ARG A 11 -51.57 1.85 -11.11
N ARG A 12 -51.26 2.64 -10.08
CA ARG A 12 -50.07 2.43 -9.23
C ARG A 12 -50.32 1.23 -8.34
N ALA A 13 -49.49 0.20 -8.47
CA ALA A 13 -49.45 -0.92 -7.53
C ALA A 13 -48.81 -0.45 -6.21
N ALA A 14 -49.49 -0.69 -5.09
CA ALA A 14 -48.97 -0.46 -3.75
C ALA A 14 -48.08 -1.64 -3.34
N VAL A 15 -46.83 -1.36 -2.95
CA VAL A 15 -45.90 -2.35 -2.38
C VAL A 15 -45.96 -2.19 -0.85
N PRO A 16 -46.18 -3.25 -0.06
CA PRO A 16 -46.25 -3.11 1.39
C PRO A 16 -44.84 -2.97 1.98
N ALA A 17 -44.67 -1.94 2.81
CA ALA A 17 -43.48 -1.72 3.63
C ALA A 17 -43.65 -2.42 5.00
N ARG A 18 -42.75 -3.36 5.31
CA ARG A 18 -42.36 -3.85 6.66
C ARG A 18 -41.44 -5.08 6.46
N LEU A 19 -40.29 -5.27 7.10
CA LEU A 19 -39.94 -5.12 8.52
C LEU A 19 -38.40 -5.10 8.74
N ALA A 20 -38.02 -4.35 9.78
CA ALA A 20 -36.99 -4.66 10.78
C ALA A 20 -35.50 -4.69 10.38
N THR A 21 -34.87 -3.54 10.54
CA THR A 21 -33.44 -3.41 10.89
C THR A 21 -33.18 -4.04 12.26
N LYS A 22 -32.37 -5.10 12.31
CA LYS A 22 -31.85 -5.65 13.57
C LYS A 22 -30.47 -5.05 13.84
N HIS A 23 -30.35 -4.46 15.02
CA HIS A 23 -29.17 -3.86 15.64
C HIS A 23 -27.88 -4.68 15.44
N ALA A 24 -26.90 -4.10 14.75
CA ALA A 24 -25.50 -4.45 14.96
C ALA A 24 -25.02 -3.71 16.22
N GLN A 25 -24.93 -4.45 17.32
CA GLN A 25 -24.37 -3.95 18.58
C GLN A 25 -22.93 -3.52 18.33
N GLY A 26 -22.63 -2.26 18.65
CA GLY A 26 -21.31 -1.67 18.50
C GLY A 26 -20.30 -2.38 19.38
N ALA A 27 -19.42 -3.16 18.76
CA ALA A 27 -18.10 -3.42 19.32
C ALA A 27 -17.35 -2.08 19.30
N LYS A 28 -17.11 -1.50 20.47
CA LYS A 28 -16.25 -0.32 20.61
C LYS A 28 -14.90 -0.65 19.97
N PRO A 29 -14.34 0.19 19.08
CA PRO A 29 -13.00 -0.03 18.58
C PRO A 29 -12.08 0.06 19.80
N VAL A 30 -11.41 -1.03 20.14
CA VAL A 30 -10.23 -0.96 21.00
C VAL A 30 -9.23 -0.19 20.15
N GLU A 31 -9.10 1.09 20.42
CA GLU A 31 -8.09 1.96 19.86
C GLU A 31 -6.74 1.33 20.22
N ARG A 32 -6.21 0.50 19.31
CA ARG A 32 -4.84 0.02 19.37
C ARG A 32 -4.01 1.28 19.34
N ARG A 33 -3.58 1.73 20.53
CA ARG A 33 -2.67 2.85 20.70
C ARG A 33 -1.53 2.64 19.70
N ALA A 34 -1.55 3.42 18.62
CA ALA A 34 -0.50 3.38 17.62
C ALA A 34 0.79 3.63 18.40
N LYS A 35 1.66 2.61 18.42
CA LYS A 35 3.02 2.79 18.92
C LYS A 35 3.57 3.97 18.12
N PRO A 36 4.09 5.03 18.76
CA PRO A 36 4.57 6.19 18.02
C PRO A 36 5.54 5.70 16.95
N ALA A 37 5.22 6.00 15.69
CA ALA A 37 6.07 5.71 14.56
C ALA A 37 7.44 6.31 14.88
N GLY A 38 8.44 5.45 15.06
CA GLY A 38 9.77 5.87 15.49
C GLY A 38 10.11 5.68 16.97
N ALA A 39 9.39 4.87 17.75
CA ALA A 39 9.99 4.21 18.92
C ALA A 39 11.05 3.23 18.39
N ALA A 40 12.18 3.81 17.98
CA ALA A 40 13.21 3.19 17.20
C ALA A 40 13.65 1.91 17.89
N ALA A 41 13.62 0.81 17.16
CA ALA A 41 14.44 -0.34 17.49
C ALA A 41 15.90 0.13 17.38
N ASN A 42 16.43 0.78 18.41
CA ASN A 42 17.82 1.23 18.50
C ASN A 42 18.76 0.06 18.83
N GLY A 43 18.44 -1.12 18.30
CA GLY A 43 19.21 -2.35 18.49
C GLY A 43 20.39 -2.45 17.53
N ALA A 44 21.24 -3.44 17.78
CA ALA A 44 22.41 -3.75 16.95
C ALA A 44 22.04 -3.95 15.47
N ASP A 45 20.89 -4.54 15.19
CA ASP A 45 20.41 -4.82 13.82
C ASP A 45 20.15 -3.52 13.04
N SER A 46 19.52 -2.53 13.66
CA SER A 46 19.30 -1.21 13.04
C SER A 46 20.61 -0.48 12.77
N ALA A 47 21.61 -0.62 13.65
CA ALA A 47 22.93 -0.05 13.42
C ALA A 47 23.66 -0.77 12.26
N GLN A 48 23.55 -2.10 12.18
CA GLN A 48 24.10 -2.88 11.09
C GLN A 48 23.46 -2.54 9.73
N ALA A 49 22.13 -2.43 9.68
CA ALA A 49 21.41 -2.05 8.46
C ALA A 49 21.83 -0.67 7.95
N LYS A 50 21.96 0.32 8.85
CA LYS A 50 22.45 1.66 8.49
C LYS A 50 23.90 1.64 7.98
N ARG A 51 24.76 0.83 8.59
CA ARG A 51 26.16 0.66 8.12
C ARG A 51 26.20 0.09 6.70
N LEU A 52 25.47 -1.00 6.45
CA LEU A 52 25.39 -1.61 5.13
C LEU A 52 24.86 -0.62 4.08
N ALA A 53 23.80 0.13 4.40
CA ALA A 53 23.26 1.15 3.49
C ALA A 53 24.32 2.20 3.12
N MET A 54 25.06 2.73 4.10
CA MET A 54 26.14 3.70 3.83
C MET A 54 27.28 3.11 2.98
N GLU A 55 27.61 1.84 3.16
CA GLU A 55 28.64 1.16 2.36
C GLU A 55 28.20 1.01 0.90
N LEU A 56 26.93 0.63 0.67
CA LEU A 56 26.34 0.54 -0.67
C LEU A 56 26.32 1.90 -1.36
N GLU A 57 25.85 2.95 -0.69
CA GLU A 57 25.80 4.32 -1.23
C GLU A 57 27.20 4.84 -1.60
N ARG A 58 28.19 4.67 -0.73
CA ARG A 58 29.58 5.09 -1.03
C ARG A 58 30.14 4.38 -2.24
N ALA A 59 29.86 3.09 -2.36
CA ALA A 59 30.38 2.31 -3.45
C ALA A 59 29.71 2.67 -4.79
N LEU A 60 28.39 2.89 -4.79
CA LEU A 60 27.66 3.41 -5.94
C LEU A 60 28.17 4.81 -6.36
N ALA A 61 28.42 5.70 -5.40
CA ALA A 61 29.02 7.02 -5.65
C ALA A 61 30.42 6.92 -6.28
N SER A 62 31.17 5.85 -5.98
CA SER A 62 32.46 5.55 -6.61
C SER A 62 32.35 4.79 -7.95
N GLY A 63 31.13 4.54 -8.45
CA GLY A 63 30.86 3.81 -9.69
C GLY A 63 30.93 2.29 -9.59
N ARG A 64 31.16 1.73 -8.40
CA ARG A 64 31.20 0.28 -8.16
C ARG A 64 29.79 -0.28 -8.02
N ARG A 65 29.47 -1.35 -8.75
CA ARG A 65 28.11 -1.94 -8.82
C ARG A 65 28.04 -3.41 -8.41
N ASP A 66 29.19 -4.03 -8.17
CA ASP A 66 29.38 -5.47 -7.93
C ASP A 66 29.58 -5.82 -6.44
N LEU A 67 29.04 -5.01 -5.52
CA LEU A 67 29.18 -5.21 -4.08
C LEU A 67 28.36 -6.38 -3.53
N LEU A 68 27.20 -6.62 -4.13
CA LEU A 68 26.30 -7.68 -3.74
C LEU A 68 26.21 -8.68 -4.87
N SER A 69 26.26 -9.97 -4.54
CA SER A 69 25.80 -10.99 -5.47
C SER A 69 24.31 -10.77 -5.77
N THR A 70 23.86 -11.23 -6.95
CA THR A 70 22.44 -11.15 -7.31
C THR A 70 21.54 -11.77 -6.24
N GLN A 71 21.95 -12.90 -5.67
CA GLN A 71 21.21 -13.59 -4.61
C GLN A 71 21.14 -12.77 -3.32
N ALA A 72 22.24 -12.12 -2.92
CA ALA A 72 22.27 -11.26 -1.74
C ALA A 72 21.38 -10.02 -1.92
N LEU A 73 21.42 -9.39 -3.10
CA LEU A 73 20.55 -8.26 -3.42
C LEU A 73 19.07 -8.67 -3.39
N GLN A 74 18.71 -9.80 -3.99
CA GLN A 74 17.34 -10.33 -3.99
C GLN A 74 16.86 -10.65 -2.56
N ALA A 75 17.70 -11.27 -1.74
CA ALA A 75 17.39 -11.58 -0.35
C ALA A 75 17.14 -10.30 0.47
N LEU A 76 18.00 -9.29 0.29
CA LEU A 76 17.86 -7.99 0.96
C LEU A 76 16.56 -7.30 0.55
N MET A 77 16.29 -7.21 -0.77
CA MET A 77 15.05 -6.62 -1.30
C MET A 77 13.80 -7.32 -0.76
N ALA A 78 13.78 -8.66 -0.75
CA ALA A 78 12.66 -9.41 -0.21
C ALA A 78 12.45 -9.15 1.28
N ALA A 79 13.53 -9.08 2.08
CA ALA A 79 13.45 -8.82 3.51
C ALA A 79 12.95 -7.40 3.81
N VAL A 80 13.45 -6.38 3.12
CA VAL A 80 13.01 -4.99 3.35
C VAL A 80 11.58 -4.76 2.88
N CYS A 81 11.15 -5.34 1.74
CA CYS A 81 9.75 -5.28 1.30
C CYS A 81 8.80 -5.91 2.32
N LYS A 82 9.13 -7.09 2.84
CA LYS A 82 8.32 -7.76 3.88
C LYS A 82 8.25 -6.95 5.17
N THR A 83 9.38 -6.41 5.60
CA THR A 83 9.46 -5.60 6.84
C THR A 83 8.67 -4.30 6.71
N TYR A 84 8.77 -3.62 5.57
CA TYR A 84 7.99 -2.42 5.27
C TYR A 84 6.50 -2.72 5.20
N ALA A 85 6.09 -3.76 4.46
CA ALA A 85 4.70 -4.18 4.36
C ALA A 85 4.10 -4.51 5.74
N ALA A 86 4.84 -5.22 6.59
CA ALA A 86 4.40 -5.53 7.95
C ALA A 86 4.17 -4.29 8.83
N GLN A 87 5.01 -3.26 8.71
CA GLN A 87 4.83 -1.99 9.42
C GLN A 87 3.58 -1.25 8.92
N VAL A 88 3.36 -1.19 7.60
CA VAL A 88 2.17 -0.57 7.01
C VAL A 88 0.89 -1.33 7.40
N GLU A 89 0.92 -2.67 7.40
CA GLU A 89 -0.19 -3.50 7.86
C GLU A 89 -0.48 -3.35 9.36
N ALA A 90 0.55 -3.05 10.17
CA ALA A 90 0.40 -2.69 11.57
C ALA A 90 -0.21 -1.29 11.79
N GLY A 91 -0.44 -0.52 10.71
CA GLY A 91 -1.01 0.83 10.75
C GLY A 91 0.03 1.94 10.94
N GLU A 92 1.32 1.64 10.80
CA GLU A 92 2.37 2.65 10.86
C GLU A 92 2.37 3.53 9.60
N GLN A 93 2.39 4.84 9.79
CA GLN A 93 2.49 5.82 8.70
C GLN A 93 3.97 6.10 8.41
N VAL A 94 4.66 5.11 7.85
CA VAL A 94 6.08 5.20 7.48
C VAL A 94 6.21 5.22 5.96
N LEU A 95 7.03 6.14 5.44
CA LEU A 95 7.42 6.12 4.02
C LEU A 95 8.58 5.14 3.83
N PRO A 96 8.66 4.45 2.67
CA PRO A 96 9.74 3.48 2.43
C PRO A 96 11.10 4.16 2.22
N LEU A 97 11.10 5.46 1.90
CA LEU A 97 12.27 6.30 1.71
C LEU A 97 12.08 7.61 2.49
N PRO A 98 13.15 8.26 2.96
CA PRO A 98 13.06 9.57 3.58
C PRO A 98 12.57 10.61 2.57
N GLU A 99 11.82 11.62 3.04
CA GLU A 99 11.28 12.70 2.20
C GLU A 99 12.36 13.47 1.41
N ARG A 100 13.61 13.44 1.89
CA ARG A 100 14.77 14.10 1.25
C ARG A 100 15.98 13.19 1.29
N GLY A 101 16.68 13.07 0.15
CA GLY A 101 18.00 12.43 0.08
C GLY A 101 18.00 10.90 0.13
N GLY A 102 16.89 10.25 -0.21
CA GLY A 102 16.81 8.79 -0.37
C GLY A 102 17.24 8.35 -1.77
N ALA A 103 16.28 8.01 -2.62
CA ALA A 103 16.51 7.66 -4.02
C ALA A 103 15.95 8.74 -4.96
N THR A 104 16.54 8.89 -6.14
CA THR A 104 16.01 9.72 -7.22
C THR A 104 14.70 9.15 -7.76
N ALA A 105 13.88 10.00 -8.39
CA ALA A 105 12.63 9.55 -9.03
C ALA A 105 12.86 8.40 -10.02
N THR A 106 13.94 8.47 -10.81
CA THR A 106 14.29 7.42 -11.77
C THR A 106 14.61 6.09 -11.09
N GLU A 107 15.39 6.10 -10.01
CA GLU A 107 15.73 4.89 -9.25
C GLU A 107 14.49 4.26 -8.62
N VAL A 108 13.57 5.09 -8.11
CA VAL A 108 12.27 4.62 -7.60
C VAL A 108 11.48 3.93 -8.72
N MET A 109 11.38 4.55 -9.89
CA MET A 109 10.64 3.99 -11.03
C MET A 109 11.23 2.67 -11.53
N ILE A 110 12.56 2.58 -11.63
CA ILE A 110 13.27 1.35 -12.03
C ILE A 110 13.01 0.24 -11.00
N THR A 111 13.19 0.55 -9.71
CA THR A 111 13.03 -0.42 -8.62
C THR A 111 11.59 -0.92 -8.53
N ALA A 112 10.61 -0.01 -8.56
CA ALA A 112 9.19 -0.35 -8.51
C ALA A 112 8.78 -1.24 -9.69
N SER A 113 9.21 -0.90 -10.91
CA SER A 113 8.95 -1.73 -12.10
C SER A 113 9.58 -3.11 -11.99
N GLY A 114 10.80 -3.20 -11.46
CA GLY A 114 11.49 -4.47 -11.20
C GLY A 114 10.76 -5.35 -10.18
N LEU A 115 10.27 -4.76 -9.09
CA LEU A 115 9.50 -5.47 -8.06
C LEU A 115 8.17 -6.00 -8.60
N LEU A 116 7.43 -5.19 -9.36
CA LEU A 116 6.19 -5.62 -10.01
C LEU A 116 6.44 -6.79 -10.97
N LYS A 117 7.47 -6.68 -11.82
CA LYS A 117 7.87 -7.77 -12.72
C LYS A 117 8.24 -9.05 -11.96
N ALA A 118 8.98 -8.94 -10.86
CA ALA A 118 9.38 -10.09 -10.04
C ALA A 118 8.19 -10.79 -9.37
N ALA A 119 7.13 -10.04 -9.05
CA ALA A 119 5.88 -10.57 -8.51
C ALA A 119 4.88 -11.03 -9.60
N ASN A 120 5.25 -10.94 -10.88
CA ASN A 120 4.35 -11.15 -12.01
C ASN A 120 3.07 -10.29 -11.92
N LEU A 121 3.25 -9.02 -11.54
CA LEU A 121 2.19 -8.02 -11.44
C LEU A 121 2.37 -6.93 -12.49
N ALA A 122 1.26 -6.45 -13.04
CA ALA A 122 1.21 -5.27 -13.88
C ALA A 122 0.89 -4.01 -13.06
N VAL A 123 1.32 -2.84 -13.56
CA VAL A 123 1.10 -1.55 -12.86
C VAL A 123 -0.38 -1.24 -12.64
N PHE A 124 -1.26 -1.67 -13.54
CA PHE A 124 -2.70 -1.47 -13.39
C PHE A 124 -3.31 -2.32 -12.27
N GLU A 125 -2.76 -3.51 -11.99
CA GLU A 125 -3.22 -4.39 -10.91
C GLU A 125 -2.90 -3.78 -9.55
N LEU A 126 -1.75 -3.10 -9.44
CA LEU A 126 -1.41 -2.33 -8.25
C LEU A 126 -2.44 -1.22 -7.99
N GLY A 127 -2.78 -0.44 -9.01
CA GLY A 127 -3.79 0.61 -8.89
C GLY A 127 -5.17 0.06 -8.52
N MET A 128 -5.55 -1.10 -9.07
CA MET A 128 -6.78 -1.80 -8.70
C MET A 128 -6.77 -2.22 -7.22
N TRP A 129 -5.69 -2.83 -6.74
CA TRP A 129 -5.54 -3.25 -5.35
C TRP A 129 -5.57 -2.07 -4.36
N GLN A 130 -4.94 -0.95 -4.71
CA GLN A 130 -4.97 0.28 -3.91
C GLN A 130 -6.41 0.82 -3.76
N SER A 131 -7.18 0.82 -4.86
CA SER A 131 -8.60 1.23 -4.82
C SER A 131 -9.46 0.36 -3.89
N TRP A 132 -9.15 -0.94 -3.78
CA TRP A 132 -9.87 -1.87 -2.89
C TRP A 132 -9.44 -1.76 -1.43
N THR A 133 -8.18 -1.43 -1.17
CA THR A 133 -7.64 -1.36 0.19
C THR A 133 -7.72 0.04 0.81
N GLY A 134 -8.10 1.07 0.04
CA GLY A 134 -8.18 2.44 0.50
C GLY A 134 -6.80 3.03 0.83
N ARG A 135 -5.76 2.54 0.16
CA ARG A 135 -4.36 2.98 0.29
C ARG A 135 -3.86 3.67 -0.95
#